data_AF-A0A1H4R7P5-F1
#
_entry.id   AF-A0A1H4R7P5-F1
#
_cell.length_a   1.000
_cell.length_b   1.000
_cell.length_c   1.000
_cell.angle_alpha   90.00
_cell.angle_beta   90.00
_cell.angle_gamma   90.00
#
_symmetry.space_group_name_H-M   'P 1'
#
loop_
_entity.id
_entity.type
_entity.pdbx_description
1 polymer ?
#
loop_
_entity_poly.entity_id
_entity_poly.type
_entity_poly.pdbx_seq_one_letter_code
_entity_poly.pdbx_strand_id
1 'polypeptide(L)'
;MSTAKVTCYIEEYHDQRGTSCARLRETGTDRQVRLSINGPAHRRQFLAFLSSTGALFSTYRRSDPIVISGVVISSTPQTLDFAYDDQIQYFID
;
A
#
# COMPACT_ATOMS: atom_id res chain seq x y z
N MET A 1 -11.26 15.67 7.41
CA MET A 1 -10.51 14.53 6.85
C MET A 1 -11.38 13.28 6.99
N SER A 2 -11.42 12.40 6.00
CA SER A 2 -12.29 11.23 5.97
C SER A 2 -11.49 9.94 6.15
N THR A 3 -11.95 9.04 7.02
CA THR A 3 -11.38 7.69 7.14
C THR A 3 -11.97 6.77 6.07
N ALA A 4 -11.15 5.91 5.47
CA ALA A 4 -11.59 4.88 4.54
C ALA A 4 -10.99 3.52 4.90
N LYS A 5 -11.63 2.45 4.43
CA LYS A 5 -11.13 1.08 4.46
C LYS A 5 -11.20 0.55 3.03
N VAL A 6 -10.07 0.13 2.49
CA VAL A 6 -9.96 -0.38 1.13
C VAL A 6 -9.25 -1.72 1.11
N THR A 7 -9.70 -2.60 0.23
CA THR A 7 -9.00 -3.84 -0.07
C THR A 7 -8.02 -3.56 -1.20
N CYS A 8 -6.82 -4.09 -1.09
CA CYS A 8 -5.73 -3.89 -2.02
C CYS A 8 -5.13 -5.22 -2.46
N TYR A 9 -4.45 -5.18 -3.58
CA TYR A 9 -3.58 -6.24 -4.05
C TYR A 9 -2.21 -5.66 -4.43
N ILE A 10 -1.19 -6.52 -4.45
CA ILE A 10 0.16 -6.15 -4.89
C ILE A 10 0.23 -6.27 -6.41
N GLU A 11 0.63 -5.20 -7.09
CA GLU A 11 0.97 -5.20 -8.50
C GLU A 11 2.49 -5.07 -8.65
N GLU A 12 3.11 -6.05 -9.30
CA GLU A 12 4.53 -5.99 -9.69
C GLU A 12 4.70 -5.22 -11.01
N TYR A 13 5.74 -4.41 -11.09
CA TYR A 13 6.09 -3.68 -12.30
C TYR A 13 7.61 -3.49 -12.41
N HIS A 14 8.10 -3.25 -13.62
CA HIS A 14 9.49 -2.85 -13.82
C HIS A 14 9.58 -1.33 -13.91
N ASP A 15 10.50 -0.74 -13.16
CA ASP A 15 10.80 0.68 -13.31
C ASP A 15 11.55 0.97 -14.62
N GLN A 16 11.82 2.24 -14.89
CA GLN A 16 12.54 2.67 -16.10
C GLN A 16 13.97 2.12 -16.22
N ARG A 17 14.52 1.57 -15.13
CA ARG A 17 15.86 0.96 -15.07
C ARG A 17 15.81 -0.57 -15.18
N GLY A 18 14.61 -1.15 -15.34
CA GLY A 18 14.41 -2.60 -15.34
C GLY A 18 14.44 -3.22 -13.93
N THR A 19 14.35 -2.41 -12.89
CA THR A 19 14.29 -2.90 -11.50
C THR A 19 12.88 -3.40 -11.21
N SER A 20 12.76 -4.64 -10.74
CA SER A 20 11.48 -5.16 -10.25
C SER A 20 11.03 -4.36 -9.02
N CYS A 21 9.83 -3.83 -9.09
CA CYS A 21 9.18 -3.01 -8.08
C CYS A 21 7.77 -3.56 -7.83
N ALA A 22 7.15 -3.14 -6.73
CA ALA A 22 5.72 -3.36 -6.54
C ALA A 22 5.02 -2.14 -5.94
N ARG A 23 3.71 -2.10 -6.13
CA ARG A 23 2.82 -1.07 -5.57
C ARG A 23 1.49 -1.69 -5.14
N LEU A 24 0.81 -1.00 -4.23
CA LEU A 24 -0.54 -1.37 -3.81
C LEU A 24 -1.57 -0.80 -4.78
N ARG A 25 -2.53 -1.63 -5.17
CA ARG A 25 -3.68 -1.27 -6.01
C ARG A 25 -4.98 -1.57 -5.30
N GLU A 26 -5.90 -0.61 -5.30
CA GLU A 26 -7.24 -0.81 -4.76
C GLU A 26 -8.03 -1.80 -5.62
N THR A 27 -8.61 -2.81 -4.98
CA THR A 27 -9.47 -3.79 -5.63
C THR A 27 -10.75 -3.12 -6.12
N GLY A 28 -11.06 -3.27 -7.41
CA GLY A 28 -12.28 -2.78 -8.05
C GLY A 28 -12.13 -1.46 -8.81
N THR A 29 -11.26 -0.55 -8.36
CA THR A 29 -11.01 0.73 -9.04
C THR A 29 -9.66 0.78 -9.75
N ASP A 30 -8.74 -0.11 -9.37
CA ASP A 30 -7.35 -0.13 -9.80
C ASP A 30 -6.55 1.14 -9.49
N ARG A 31 -7.03 1.97 -8.56
CA ARG A 31 -6.28 3.16 -8.11
C ARG A 31 -5.01 2.74 -7.37
N GLN A 32 -3.92 3.47 -7.58
CA GLN A 32 -2.71 3.26 -6.79
C GLN A 32 -2.93 3.75 -5.36
N VAL A 33 -2.77 2.85 -4.40
CA VAL A 33 -2.84 3.19 -2.98
C VAL A 33 -1.45 3.57 -2.50
N ARG A 34 -1.33 4.77 -1.94
CA ARG A 34 -0.08 5.33 -1.44
C ARG A 34 -0.24 5.68 0.02
N LEU A 35 0.83 5.44 0.77
CA LEU A 35 0.94 5.89 2.14
C LEU A 35 1.83 7.14 2.13
N SER A 36 1.24 8.27 2.46
CA SER A 36 1.97 9.53 2.59
C SER A 36 2.62 9.56 3.95
N ILE A 37 3.89 9.16 3.94
CA ILE A 37 4.69 9.03 5.13
C ILE A 37 5.26 10.38 5.52
N ASN A 38 4.66 11.01 6.52
CA ASN A 38 5.19 12.22 7.11
C ASN A 38 6.35 11.89 8.06
N GLY A 39 7.51 11.53 7.50
CA GLY A 39 8.77 11.46 8.24
C GLY A 39 9.59 10.17 8.07
N PRO A 40 10.92 10.24 8.28
CA PRO A 40 11.85 9.13 7.99
C PRO A 40 11.73 7.93 8.95
N ALA A 41 11.19 8.10 10.16
CA ALA A 41 11.00 7.00 11.11
C ALA A 41 9.85 6.07 10.71
N HIS A 42 8.73 6.67 10.30
CA HIS A 42 7.51 6.00 9.87
C HIS A 42 7.73 5.22 8.56
N ARG A 43 8.63 5.74 7.69
CA ARG A 43 9.05 5.08 6.44
C ARG A 43 9.74 3.75 6.70
N ARG A 44 10.60 3.70 7.72
CA ARG A 44 11.33 2.48 8.07
C ARG A 44 10.40 1.42 8.64
N GLN A 45 9.40 1.77 9.44
CA GLN A 45 8.41 0.79 9.93
C GLN A 45 7.53 0.22 8.82
N PHE A 46 7.06 1.05 7.89
CA PHE A 46 6.28 0.55 6.76
C PHE A 46 7.11 -0.33 5.83
N LEU A 47 8.33 0.11 5.48
CA LEU A 47 9.25 -0.71 4.71
C LEU A 47 9.65 -1.99 5.45
N ALA A 48 9.80 -1.92 6.78
CA ALA A 48 10.05 -3.09 7.63
C ALA A 48 8.83 -4.02 7.68
N PHE A 49 7.60 -3.53 7.63
CA PHE A 49 6.40 -4.36 7.47
C PHE A 49 6.40 -5.04 6.09
N LEU A 50 6.63 -4.28 5.02
CA LEU A 50 6.75 -4.84 3.67
C LEU A 50 7.94 -5.81 3.53
N SER A 51 9.01 -5.64 4.30
CA SER A 51 10.20 -6.50 4.27
C SER A 51 10.22 -7.61 5.31
N SER A 52 9.43 -7.52 6.39
CA SER A 52 9.25 -8.60 7.39
C SER A 52 8.18 -9.57 6.94
N THR A 53 7.26 -9.10 6.11
CA THR A 53 6.49 -9.99 5.25
C THR A 53 7.39 -10.68 4.21
N GLY A 54 8.54 -10.08 3.83
CA GLY A 54 9.85 -10.71 3.56
C GLY A 54 10.03 -11.79 2.50
N ALA A 55 8.95 -12.37 1.99
CA ALA A 55 8.94 -13.46 1.02
C ALA A 55 7.75 -13.34 0.04
N LEU A 56 7.10 -12.17 -0.02
CA LEU A 56 5.77 -12.07 -0.64
C LEU A 56 5.72 -11.65 -2.09
N PHE A 57 6.79 -11.07 -2.67
CA PHE A 57 6.80 -10.74 -4.10
C PHE A 57 6.52 -12.00 -4.94
N SER A 58 7.11 -13.15 -4.60
CA SER A 58 6.85 -14.43 -5.26
C SER A 58 5.59 -15.18 -4.80
N THR A 59 4.94 -14.75 -3.72
CA THR A 59 3.97 -15.60 -2.98
C THR A 59 2.57 -15.01 -2.95
N TYR A 60 2.41 -13.69 -3.01
CA TYR A 60 1.11 -13.04 -2.90
C TYR A 60 0.49 -12.89 -4.27
N ARG A 61 -0.42 -13.82 -4.57
CA ARG A 61 -1.28 -13.71 -5.75
C ARG A 61 -2.34 -12.66 -5.45
N ARG A 62 -3.07 -12.25 -6.49
CA ARG A 62 -4.30 -11.43 -6.41
C ARG A 62 -5.36 -11.96 -5.41
N SER A 63 -5.15 -13.17 -4.87
CA SER A 63 -6.00 -13.86 -3.89
C SER A 63 -5.81 -13.42 -2.44
N ASP A 64 -4.73 -12.73 -2.09
CA ASP A 64 -4.41 -12.41 -0.70
C ASP A 64 -4.71 -10.92 -0.44
N PRO A 65 -5.92 -10.59 0.04
CA PRO A 65 -6.36 -9.21 0.16
C PRO A 65 -5.57 -8.48 1.25
N ILE A 66 -4.88 -7.41 0.87
CA ILE A 66 -4.27 -6.47 1.81
C ILE A 66 -5.31 -5.44 2.14
N VAL A 67 -5.76 -5.39 3.39
CA VAL A 67 -6.71 -4.36 3.82
C VAL A 67 -5.94 -3.16 4.34
N ILE A 68 -6.22 -1.96 3.82
CA ILE A 68 -5.68 -0.69 4.33
C ILE A 68 -6.83 0.12 4.90
N SER A 69 -6.71 0.54 6.15
CA SER A 69 -7.66 1.46 6.79
C SER A 69 -6.94 2.63 7.42
N GLY A 70 -7.44 3.84 7.21
CA GLY A 70 -6.84 5.05 7.78
C GLY A 70 -7.46 6.33 7.22
N VAL A 71 -6.83 7.46 7.53
CA VAL A 71 -7.27 8.79 7.08
C VAL A 71 -6.85 9.02 5.62
N VAL A 72 -7.79 9.32 4.73
CA VAL A 72 -7.51 9.71 3.34
C VAL A 72 -7.17 11.20 3.31
N ILE A 73 -6.00 11.52 2.76
CA ILE A 73 -5.52 12.90 2.63
C ILE A 73 -5.59 13.40 1.19
N SER A 74 -5.65 12.50 0.20
CA SER A 74 -5.87 12.83 -1.20
C SER A 74 -6.53 11.65 -1.91
N SER A 75 -7.47 11.95 -2.81
CA SER A 75 -8.17 10.97 -3.62
C SER A 75 -8.35 11.55 -5.02
N THR A 76 -7.70 10.92 -6.00
CA THR A 76 -7.80 11.27 -7.41
C THR A 76 -8.36 10.06 -8.18
N PRO A 77 -8.68 10.21 -9.48
CA PRO A 77 -9.07 9.06 -10.29
C PRO A 77 -7.96 8.00 -10.44
N GLN A 78 -6.69 8.35 -10.19
CA GLN A 78 -5.55 7.45 -10.34
C GLN A 78 -4.93 7.00 -9.01
N THR A 79 -5.07 7.81 -7.95
CA THR A 79 -4.38 7.59 -6.68
C THR A 79 -5.33 7.74 -5.49
N LEU A 80 -5.06 6.97 -4.44
CA LEU A 80 -5.66 7.11 -3.13
C LEU A 80 -4.54 7.20 -2.10
N ASP A 81 -4.38 8.38 -1.50
CA ASP A 81 -3.31 8.68 -0.56
C ASP A 81 -3.85 8.65 0.88
N PHE A 82 -3.33 7.73 1.69
CA PHE A 82 -3.60 7.66 3.12
C PHE A 82 -2.51 8.41 3.91
N ALA A 83 -2.89 9.07 5.00
CA ALA A 83 -1.95 9.48 6.02
C ALA A 83 -1.33 8.24 6.65
N TYR A 84 -0.01 8.21 6.77
CA TYR A 84 0.66 7.24 7.62
C TYR A 84 0.78 7.82 9.03
N ASP A 85 -0.22 7.55 9.86
CA ASP A 85 -0.32 7.95 11.26
C ASP A 85 -0.59 6.73 12.16
N ASP A 86 -0.79 6.96 13.46
CA ASP A 86 -1.03 5.89 14.43
C ASP A 86 -2.40 5.20 14.25
N GLN A 87 -3.25 5.72 13.37
CA GLN A 87 -4.56 5.13 13.05
C GLN A 87 -4.52 4.23 11.82
N ILE A 88 -3.40 4.22 11.07
CA ILE A 88 -3.30 3.34 9.92
C ILE A 88 -3.20 1.87 10.36
N GLN A 89 -4.09 1.06 9.80
CA GLN A 89 -4.10 -0.38 10.02
C GLN A 89 -3.91 -1.08 8.67
N TYR A 90 -3.04 -2.08 8.66
CA TYR A 90 -2.84 -2.97 7.53
C TYR A 90 -2.71 -4.41 8.01
N PHE A 91 -3.36 -5.33 7.31
CA PHE A 91 -3.26 -6.76 7.56
C PHE A 91 -3.57 -7.53 6.28
N ILE A 92 -3.16 -8.78 6.26
CA ILE A 92 -3.52 -9.76 5.24
C ILE A 92 -4.68 -10.55 5.84
N ASP A 93 -5.80 -10.61 5.13
CA ASP A 93 -6.94 -11.49 5.47
C ASP A 93 -6.66 -12.92 4.98
#